data_AF-A0A7X8ATL0-F1
#
_entry.id   AF-A0A7X8ATL0-F1
#
_cell.length_a   1.000
_cell.length_b   1.000
_cell.length_c   1.000
_cell.angle_alpha   90.00
_cell.angle_beta   90.00
_cell.angle_gamma   90.00
#
_symmetry.space_group_name_H-M   'P 1'
#
loop_
_entity.id
_entity.type
_entity.pdbx_description
1 polymer ?
#
loop_
_entity_poly.entity_id
_entity_poly.type
_entity_poly.pdbx_seq_one_letter_code
_entity_poly.pdbx_strand_id
1 'polypeptide(L)'
;MSILQGLENIQEYIFEYDINKVKSSIQGLIEKLMSLFKEADKDEVKILNEVFSYMNIALANKDYLLLADLIEYELAPFIKNEKRG
;
A
#
# COMPACT_ATOMS: atom_id res chain seq x y z
N MET A 1 0.49 9.50 -12.45
CA MET A 1 0.50 8.04 -12.21
C MET A 1 -0.59 7.73 -11.21
N SER A 2 -1.49 6.79 -11.52
CA SER A 2 -2.59 6.40 -10.62
C SER A 2 -2.04 5.63 -9.42
N ILE A 3 -2.80 5.58 -8.32
CA ILE A 3 -2.39 4.81 -7.12
C ILE A 3 -2.31 3.31 -7.42
N LEU A 4 -3.26 2.78 -8.20
CA LEU A 4 -3.28 1.36 -8.58
C LEU A 4 -2.02 0.97 -9.37
N GLN A 5 -1.60 1.82 -10.30
CA GLN A 5 -0.35 1.59 -11.03
C GLN A 5 0.89 1.68 -10.13
N GLY A 6 0.81 2.46 -9.04
CA GLY A 6 1.83 2.46 -7.99
C GLY A 6 1.93 1.13 -7.25
N LEU A 7 0.79 0.45 -7.00
CA LEU A 7 0.75 -0.86 -6.36
C LEU A 7 1.35 -1.95 -7.27
N GLU A 8 0.97 -1.95 -8.56
CA GLU A 8 1.50 -2.87 -9.57
C GLU A 8 3.03 -2.75 -9.64
N ASN A 9 3.57 -1.53 -9.71
CA ASN A 9 5.02 -1.31 -9.73
C ASN A 9 5.72 -1.83 -8.46
N ILE A 10 5.10 -1.72 -7.28
CA ILE A 10 5.69 -2.25 -6.04
C ILE A 10 5.79 -3.77 -6.10
N GLN A 11 4.76 -4.45 -6.62
CA GLN A 11 4.79 -5.91 -6.80
C GLN A 11 5.86 -6.32 -7.81
N GLU A 12 6.01 -5.61 -8.92
CA GLU A 12 7.09 -5.86 -9.88
C GLU A 12 8.47 -5.71 -9.20
N TYR A 13 8.69 -4.65 -8.42
CA TYR A 13 9.95 -4.48 -7.69
C TYR A 13 10.20 -5.57 -6.63
N ILE A 14 9.15 -6.12 -6.03
CA ILE A 14 9.26 -7.29 -5.14
C ILE A 14 9.72 -8.52 -5.93
N PHE A 15 9.08 -8.79 -7.08
CA PHE A 15 9.45 -9.91 -7.96
C PHE A 15 10.88 -9.78 -8.50
N GLU A 16 11.30 -8.57 -8.84
CA GLU A 16 12.66 -8.27 -9.30
C GLU A 16 13.69 -8.17 -8.15
N TYR A 17 13.23 -8.26 -6.90
CA TYR A 17 14.06 -8.12 -5.69
C TYR A 17 14.77 -6.74 -5.59
N ASP A 18 14.21 -5.69 -6.18
CA ASP A 18 14.71 -4.31 -6.10
C ASP A 18 14.21 -3.61 -4.83
N ILE A 19 14.78 -4.01 -3.69
CA ILE A 19 14.32 -3.59 -2.35
C ILE A 19 14.40 -2.07 -2.14
N ASN A 20 15.35 -1.40 -2.79
CA ASN A 20 15.47 0.06 -2.69
C ASN A 20 14.27 0.75 -3.36
N LYS A 21 13.85 0.27 -4.53
CA LYS A 21 12.64 0.78 -5.19
C LYS A 21 11.35 0.40 -4.45
N VAL A 22 11.28 -0.78 -3.84
CA VAL A 22 10.14 -1.16 -2.98
C VAL A 22 9.95 -0.13 -1.87
N LYS A 23 11.01 0.20 -1.14
CA LYS A 23 10.95 1.15 -0.01
C LYS A 23 10.53 2.55 -0.44
N SER A 24 11.17 3.11 -1.47
CA SER A 24 10.85 4.45 -1.96
C SER A 24 9.43 4.53 -2.54
N SER A 25 8.96 3.47 -3.20
CA SER A 25 7.62 3.41 -3.77
C SER A 25 6.53 3.28 -2.71
N ILE A 26 6.75 2.49 -1.65
CA ILE A 26 5.83 2.40 -0.51
C ILE A 26 5.71 3.76 0.18
N GLN A 27 6.83 4.44 0.42
CA GLN A 27 6.81 5.75 1.07
C GLN A 27 6.02 6.78 0.25
N GLY A 28 6.26 6.85 -1.06
CA GLY A 28 5.51 7.73 -1.96
C GLY A 28 4.02 7.34 -2.10
N LEU A 29 3.68 6.07 -1.92
CA LEU A 29 2.30 5.60 -1.93
C LEU A 29 1.56 6.04 -0.66
N ILE A 30 2.17 5.88 0.52
CA ILE A 30 1.60 6.30 1.81
C ILE A 30 1.31 7.80 1.80
N GLU A 31 2.24 8.63 1.30
CA GLU A 31 2.04 10.09 1.19
C GLU A 31 0.82 10.45 0.32
N LYS A 32 0.67 9.78 -0.83
CA LYS A 32 -0.48 9.98 -1.72
C LYS A 32 -1.79 9.53 -1.07
N LEU A 33 -1.78 8.38 -0.41
CA LEU A 33 -2.96 7.86 0.28
C LEU A 33 -3.38 8.81 1.41
N MET A 34 -2.46 9.23 2.29
CA MET A 34 -2.75 10.21 3.34
C MET A 34 -3.34 11.52 2.79
N SER A 35 -2.95 11.94 1.58
CA SER A 35 -3.53 13.13 0.95
C SER A 35 -4.97 12.95 0.46
N LEU A 36 -5.35 11.74 0.03
CA LEU A 36 -6.71 11.40 -0.37
C LEU A 36 -7.64 11.19 0.82
N PHE A 37 -7.14 10.55 1.88
CA PHE A 37 -7.93 10.22 3.07
C PHE A 37 -8.01 11.37 4.09
N LYS A 38 -7.66 12.61 3.72
CA LYS A 38 -7.83 13.78 4.59
C LYS A 38 -9.29 14.06 4.95
N GLU A 39 -10.22 13.63 4.10
CA GLU A 39 -11.67 13.82 4.28
C GLU A 39 -12.42 12.50 4.53
N ALA A 40 -11.69 11.40 4.70
CA ALA A 40 -12.26 10.07 4.89
C ALA A 40 -12.80 9.85 6.30
N ASP A 41 -13.71 8.88 6.45
CA ASP A 41 -14.30 8.57 7.74
C ASP A 41 -13.24 7.98 8.69
N LYS A 42 -13.43 8.18 10.00
CA LYS A 42 -12.51 7.69 11.04
C LYS A 42 -12.30 6.18 10.96
N ASP A 43 -13.34 5.44 10.57
CA ASP A 43 -13.28 3.99 10.46
C ASP A 43 -12.44 3.55 9.23
N GLU A 44 -12.55 4.25 8.11
CA GLU A 44 -11.73 4.02 6.91
C GLU A 44 -10.24 4.31 7.19
N VAL A 45 -9.96 5.44 7.86
CA VAL A 45 -8.59 5.80 8.27
C VAL A 45 -8.01 4.75 9.23
N LYS A 46 -8.83 4.19 10.13
CA LYS A 46 -8.39 3.15 11.06
C LYS A 46 -8.00 1.86 10.33
N ILE A 47 -8.83 1.39 9.39
CA ILE A 47 -8.54 0.21 8.58
C ILE A 47 -7.25 0.42 7.79
N LEU A 48 -7.09 1.58 7.15
CA LEU A 48 -5.90 1.89 6.37
C LEU A 48 -4.63 1.91 7.22
N ASN A 49 -4.69 2.49 8.42
CA ASN A 49 -3.56 2.49 9.36
C ASN A 49 -3.17 1.07 9.81
N GLU A 50 -4.15 0.18 9.97
CA GLU A 50 -3.91 -1.23 10.30
C GLU A 50 -3.19 -1.95 9.16
N VAL A 51 -3.64 -1.77 7.91
CA VAL A 51 -2.96 -2.31 6.72
C VAL A 51 -1.52 -1.79 6.62
N PHE A 52 -1.29 -0.50 6.81
CA PHE A 52 0.07 0.07 6.80
C PHE A 52 0.95 -0.47 7.93
N SER A 53 0.39 -0.73 9.10
CA SER A 53 1.11 -1.37 10.20
C SER A 53 1.63 -2.75 9.80
N TYR A 54 0.76 -3.58 9.20
CA TYR A 54 1.16 -4.90 8.71
C TYR A 54 2.19 -4.83 7.58
N MET A 55 2.06 -3.89 6.65
CA MET A 55 3.06 -3.67 5.60
C MET A 55 4.42 -3.29 6.18
N ASN A 56 4.45 -2.44 7.21
CA ASN A 56 5.69 -2.06 7.89
C ASN A 56 6.33 -3.27 8.61
N ILE A 57 5.54 -4.12 9.24
CA ILE A 57 6.02 -5.35 9.88
C ILE A 57 6.62 -6.30 8.82
N ALA A 58 5.91 -6.54 7.72
CA ALA A 58 6.37 -7.38 6.62
C ALA A 58 7.69 -6.84 6.04
N LEU A 59 7.78 -5.53 5.80
CA LEU A 59 8.99 -4.88 5.30
C LEU A 59 10.17 -4.99 6.28
N ALA A 60 9.93 -4.79 7.57
CA ALA A 60 10.96 -4.92 8.62
C ALA A 60 11.50 -6.35 8.71
N ASN A 61 10.63 -7.34 8.54
CA ASN A 61 10.97 -8.76 8.54
C ASN A 61 11.53 -9.25 7.20
N LYS A 62 11.56 -8.39 6.16
CA LYS A 62 11.89 -8.74 4.77
C LYS A 62 10.98 -9.84 4.20
N ASP A 63 9.75 -9.92 4.70
CA ASP A 63 8.72 -10.83 4.20
C ASP A 63 8.02 -10.18 3.00
N TYR A 64 8.68 -10.27 1.85
CA TYR A 64 8.22 -9.60 0.64
C TYR A 64 7.00 -10.30 0.01
N LEU A 65 6.79 -11.58 0.28
CA LEU A 65 5.59 -12.29 -0.16
C LEU A 65 4.37 -11.80 0.61
N LEU A 66 4.45 -11.72 1.94
CA LEU A 66 3.39 -11.13 2.75
C LEU A 66 3.13 -9.67 2.36
N LEU A 67 4.18 -8.90 2.07
CA LEU A 67 4.03 -7.52 1.61
C LEU A 67 3.26 -7.43 0.28
N ALA A 68 3.53 -8.34 -0.67
CA ALA A 68 2.80 -8.40 -1.93
C ALA A 68 1.34 -8.79 -1.72
N ASP A 69 1.06 -9.75 -0.83
CA ASP A 69 -0.30 -10.18 -0.49
C ASP A 69 -1.11 -9.05 0.16
N LEU A 70 -0.52 -8.31 1.11
CA LEU A 70 -1.17 -7.14 1.73
C LEU A 70 -1.49 -6.05 0.70
N ILE A 71 -0.62 -5.86 -0.29
CA ILE A 71 -0.86 -4.91 -1.37
C ILE A 71 -2.02 -5.36 -2.26
N GLU A 72 -2.04 -6.64 -2.66
CA GLU A 72 -3.02 -7.18 -3.62
C GLU A 72 -4.42 -7.32 -3.00
N TYR A 73 -4.50 -7.85 -1.78
CA TYR A 73 -5.75 -8.33 -1.21
C TYR A 73 -6.34 -7.40 -0.14
N GLU A 74 -5.54 -6.52 0.46
CA GLU A 74 -6.04 -5.56 1.45
C GLU A 74 -6.08 -4.14 0.87
N LEU A 75 -4.93 -3.65 0.40
CA LEU A 75 -4.79 -2.26 0.02
C LEU A 75 -5.46 -1.93 -1.33
N ALA A 76 -5.26 -2.77 -2.36
CA ALA A 76 -5.87 -2.52 -3.67
C ALA A 76 -7.41 -2.55 -3.62
N PRO A 77 -8.08 -3.50 -2.92
CA PRO A 77 -9.53 -3.50 -2.78
C PRO A 77 -10.06 -2.30 -2.01
N PHE A 78 -9.39 -1.89 -0.92
CA PHE A 78 -9.75 -0.69 -0.17
C PHE A 78 -9.80 0.55 -1.08
N ILE A 79 -8.74 0.79 -1.87
CA ILE A 79 -8.66 1.92 -2.81
C ILE A 79 -9.69 1.82 -3.95
N LYS A 80 -10.01 0.61 -4.41
CA LYS A 80 -11.02 0.40 -5.47
C LYS A 80 -12.43 0.67 -4.96
N ASN A 81 -12.72 0.40 -3.69
CA ASN A 81 -14.03 0.61 -3.08
C ASN A 81 -14.32 2.11 -2.84
N GLU A 82 -13.31 2.90 -2.46
CA GLU A 82 -13.42 4.37 -2.33
C GLU A 82 -13.85 5.06 -3.62
N LYS A 83 -13.42 4.55 -4.79
CA LYS A 83 -13.80 5.13 -6.10
C LYS A 83 -15.27 4.89 -6.49
N ARG A 84 -16.04 4.18 -5.67
CA ARG A 84 -17.48 3.95 -5.88
C ARG A 84 -18.38 4.84 -5.01
N GLY A 85 -17.79 5.63 -4.10
CA GLY A 85 -18.48 6.66 -3.30
C GLY A 85 -18.60 7.98 -4.06
#